data_AF-A0A9D7RQZ6-F1
#
_entry.id   AF-A0A9D7RQZ6-F1
#
_cell.length_a   1.000
_cell.length_b   1.000
_cell.length_c   1.000
_cell.angle_alpha   90.00
_cell.angle_beta   90.00
_cell.angle_gamma   90.00
#
_symmetry.space_group_name_H-M   'P 1'
#
loop_
_entity.id
_entity.type
_entity.pdbx_description
1 polymer ?
#
loop_
_entity_poly.entity_id
_entity_poly.type
_entity_poly.pdbx_seq_one_letter_code
_entity_poly.pdbx_strand_id
1 'polypeptide(L)'
;MEAEFTESVLKGCDMSGADLTDVVVRSSSFQKNTLTNAALLRTTFRDTDLSDVLFEGALEDCTFENCGFSRVTFQNATLHNTFFKSQRLKHIRFVDCTADRLTYEFLK
;
A
#
# COMPACT_ATOMS: atom_id res chain seq x y z
N MET A 1 -9.26 3.46 17.81
CA MET A 1 -10.08 2.35 17.27
C MET A 1 -9.50 2.08 15.90
N GLU A 2 -8.84 0.95 15.74
CA GLU A 2 -8.34 0.49 14.45
C GLU A 2 -9.56 0.12 13.59
N ALA A 3 -9.64 0.64 12.37
CA ALA A 3 -10.69 0.22 11.44
C ALA A 3 -10.19 -0.96 10.62
N GLU A 4 -11.01 -2.00 10.51
CA GLU A 4 -10.66 -3.21 9.77
C GLU A 4 -11.66 -3.49 8.65
N PHE A 5 -11.13 -3.78 7.45
CA PHE A 5 -11.89 -4.27 6.31
C PHE A 5 -11.48 -5.71 6.01
N THR A 6 -12.34 -6.66 6.34
CA THR A 6 -12.12 -8.09 6.09
C THR A 6 -13.04 -8.57 4.99
N GLU A 7 -12.53 -9.38 4.04
CA GLU A 7 -13.32 -9.99 2.95
C GLU A 7 -14.19 -8.98 2.17
N SER A 8 -13.70 -7.74 2.07
CA SER A 8 -14.43 -6.62 1.52
C SER A 8 -14.15 -6.43 0.03
N VAL A 9 -15.11 -5.85 -0.69
CA VAL A 9 -14.97 -5.48 -2.10
C VAL A 9 -14.87 -3.96 -2.20
N LEU A 10 -13.64 -3.46 -2.30
CA LEU A 10 -13.28 -2.05 -2.38
C LEU A 10 -12.57 -1.83 -3.72
N LYS A 11 -13.28 -1.93 -4.85
CA LYS A 11 -12.68 -1.87 -6.19
C LYS A 11 -12.95 -0.53 -6.86
N GLY A 12 -11.90 0.12 -7.37
CA GLY A 12 -12.03 1.33 -8.17
C GLY A 12 -12.61 2.53 -7.42
N CYS A 13 -12.42 2.59 -6.10
CA CYS A 13 -12.79 3.73 -5.29
C CYS A 13 -11.73 4.83 -5.40
N ASP A 14 -12.19 6.08 -5.40
CA ASP A 14 -11.34 7.22 -5.13
C ASP A 14 -11.25 7.39 -3.61
N MET A 15 -10.06 7.16 -3.05
CA MET A 15 -9.74 7.34 -1.64
C MET A 15 -8.73 8.46 -1.46
N SER A 16 -8.69 9.42 -2.40
CA SER A 16 -7.80 10.57 -2.30
C SER A 16 -8.11 11.40 -1.06
N GLY A 17 -7.09 11.75 -0.29
CA GLY A 17 -7.23 12.48 0.98
C GLY A 17 -7.86 11.69 2.12
N ALA A 18 -8.15 10.39 1.95
CA ALA A 18 -8.69 9.57 3.03
C ALA A 18 -7.66 9.37 4.14
N ASP A 19 -8.14 9.32 5.39
CA ASP A 19 -7.32 8.90 6.52
C ASP A 19 -7.43 7.38 6.68
N LEU A 20 -6.33 6.68 6.40
CA LEU A 20 -6.20 5.23 6.56
C LEU A 20 -5.20 4.89 7.68
N THR A 21 -4.96 5.83 8.59
CA THR A 21 -4.12 5.62 9.77
C THR A 21 -4.68 4.48 10.60
N ASP A 22 -3.82 3.56 10.99
CA ASP A 22 -4.18 2.39 11.82
C ASP A 22 -5.25 1.47 11.18
N VAL A 23 -5.39 1.50 9.85
CA VAL A 23 -6.33 0.65 9.12
C VAL A 23 -5.70 -0.70 8.77
N VAL A 24 -6.47 -1.77 8.94
CA VAL A 24 -6.14 -3.11 8.46
C VAL A 24 -7.09 -3.51 7.32
N VAL A 25 -6.52 -3.87 6.17
CA VAL A 25 -7.25 -4.44 5.03
C VAL A 25 -6.83 -5.88 4.86
N ARG A 26 -7.76 -6.82 5.08
CA ARG A 26 -7.48 -8.26 5.12
C ARG A 26 -8.34 -9.02 4.12
N SER A 27 -7.73 -9.94 3.38
CA SER A 27 -8.43 -10.90 2.49
C SER A 27 -9.40 -10.21 1.53
N SER A 28 -9.08 -8.99 1.10
CA SER A 28 -10.01 -8.11 0.41
C SER A 28 -9.61 -7.90 -1.05
N SER A 29 -10.59 -7.41 -1.82
CA SER A 29 -10.37 -6.90 -3.17
C SER A 29 -10.17 -5.39 -3.10
N PHE A 30 -8.96 -4.93 -3.37
CA PHE A 30 -8.58 -3.52 -3.29
C PHE A 30 -8.00 -3.00 -4.62
N GLN A 31 -8.43 -3.59 -5.74
CA GLN A 31 -7.86 -3.29 -7.06
C GLN A 31 -8.32 -1.92 -7.56
N LYS A 32 -7.44 -1.27 -8.34
CA LYS A 32 -7.74 -0.02 -9.08
C LYS A 32 -8.11 1.19 -8.23
N ASN A 33 -7.82 1.17 -6.93
CA ASN A 33 -8.05 2.34 -6.08
C ASN A 33 -6.97 3.40 -6.29
N THR A 34 -7.37 4.66 -6.07
CA THR A 34 -6.48 5.81 -6.04
C THR A 34 -6.35 6.31 -4.61
N LEU A 35 -5.11 6.45 -4.13
CA LEU A 35 -4.78 6.87 -2.75
C LEU A 35 -3.98 8.18 -2.74
N THR A 36 -4.28 9.11 -3.65
CA THR A 36 -3.53 10.37 -3.77
C THR A 36 -3.72 11.23 -2.52
N ASN A 37 -2.61 11.61 -1.88
CA ASN A 37 -2.60 12.38 -0.62
C ASN A 37 -3.38 11.71 0.53
N ALA A 38 -3.56 10.38 0.50
CA ALA A 38 -4.14 9.65 1.61
C ALA A 38 -3.14 9.58 2.78
N ALA A 39 -3.64 9.60 4.02
CA ALA A 39 -2.81 9.39 5.20
C ALA A 39 -2.62 7.89 5.42
N LEU A 40 -1.41 7.38 5.15
CA LEU A 40 -1.05 5.97 5.32
C LEU A 40 0.01 5.86 6.41
N LEU A 41 -0.47 5.78 7.65
CA LEU A 41 0.35 5.61 8.84
C LEU A 41 -0.04 4.33 9.58
N ARG A 42 0.90 3.42 9.80
CA ARG A 42 0.66 2.11 10.43
C ARG A 42 -0.44 1.29 9.74
N THR A 43 -0.63 1.49 8.43
CA THR A 43 -1.63 0.78 7.63
C THR A 43 -1.10 -0.61 7.22
N THR A 44 -1.94 -1.64 7.37
CA THR A 44 -1.58 -3.00 6.97
C THR A 44 -2.50 -3.52 5.87
N PHE A 45 -1.92 -3.98 4.77
CA PHE A 45 -2.60 -4.77 3.75
C PHE A 45 -2.13 -6.23 3.87
N ARG A 46 -3.08 -7.15 4.06
CA ARG A 46 -2.80 -8.57 4.24
C ARG A 46 -3.70 -9.43 3.36
N ASP A 47 -3.13 -10.42 2.68
CA ASP A 47 -3.88 -11.37 1.85
C ASP A 47 -4.80 -10.66 0.82
N THR A 48 -4.42 -9.45 0.38
CA THR A 48 -5.28 -8.51 -0.36
C THR A 48 -4.78 -8.31 -1.79
N ASP A 49 -5.70 -8.24 -2.74
CA ASP A 49 -5.33 -7.94 -4.14
C ASP A 49 -5.27 -6.42 -4.36
N LEU A 50 -4.06 -5.91 -4.55
CA LEU A 50 -3.74 -4.51 -4.78
C LEU A 50 -3.49 -4.21 -6.27
N SER A 51 -3.89 -5.10 -7.17
CA SER A 51 -3.62 -4.91 -8.60
C SER A 51 -4.13 -3.55 -9.10
N ASP A 52 -3.32 -2.89 -9.93
CA ASP A 52 -3.61 -1.57 -10.52
C ASP A 52 -3.78 -0.42 -9.51
N VAL A 53 -3.30 -0.56 -8.27
CA VAL A 53 -3.36 0.53 -7.27
C VAL A 53 -2.25 1.56 -7.49
N LEU A 54 -2.61 2.83 -7.31
CA LEU A 54 -1.68 3.97 -7.25
C LEU A 54 -1.56 4.47 -5.80
N PHE A 55 -0.36 4.36 -5.24
CA PHE A 55 0.02 4.96 -3.97
C PHE A 55 0.80 6.24 -4.22
N GLU A 56 0.38 7.34 -3.59
CA GLU A 56 1.07 8.63 -3.66
C GLU A 56 1.03 9.32 -2.28
N GLY A 57 2.12 9.99 -1.91
CA GLY A 57 2.27 10.64 -0.61
C GLY A 57 3.11 9.85 0.40
N ALA A 58 2.86 10.08 1.70
CA ALA A 58 3.65 9.45 2.76
C ALA A 58 3.06 8.09 3.15
N LEU A 59 3.92 7.08 3.17
CA LEU A 59 3.64 5.76 3.74
C LEU A 59 4.64 5.55 4.87
N GLU A 60 4.12 5.55 6.10
CA GLU A 60 4.92 5.44 7.32
C GLU A 60 4.46 4.24 8.14
N ASP A 61 5.38 3.38 8.54
CA ASP A 61 5.09 2.15 9.30
C ASP A 61 4.11 1.19 8.59
N CYS A 62 4.02 1.24 7.27
CA CYS A 62 3.09 0.44 6.49
C CYS A 62 3.60 -0.99 6.26
N THR A 63 2.70 -1.97 6.26
CA THR A 63 3.04 -3.37 5.95
C THR A 63 2.15 -3.94 4.86
N PHE A 64 2.79 -4.61 3.90
CA PHE A 64 2.12 -5.38 2.86
C PHE A 64 2.50 -6.87 2.96
N GLU A 65 1.56 -7.73 3.31
CA GLU A 65 1.78 -9.16 3.54
C GLU A 65 0.91 -10.01 2.61
N ASN A 66 1.52 -10.96 1.91
CA ASN A 66 0.82 -11.88 0.98
C ASN A 66 -0.16 -11.18 0.01
N CYS A 67 0.19 -10.02 -0.53
CA CYS A 67 -0.69 -9.23 -1.41
C CYS A 67 -0.47 -9.50 -2.90
N GLY A 68 -1.50 -9.26 -3.71
CA GLY A 68 -1.38 -9.26 -5.17
C GLY A 68 -0.82 -7.93 -5.68
N PHE A 69 0.34 -7.92 -6.35
CA PHE A 69 1.04 -6.71 -6.80
C PHE A 69 1.09 -6.51 -8.32
N SER A 70 0.04 -6.89 -9.05
CA SER A 70 0.05 -6.72 -10.51
C SER A 70 -0.14 -5.24 -10.87
N ARG A 71 0.85 -4.62 -11.53
CA ARG A 71 0.80 -3.23 -12.02
C ARG A 71 0.59 -2.18 -10.91
N VAL A 72 1.17 -2.41 -9.74
CA VAL A 72 1.15 -1.45 -8.63
C VAL A 72 2.19 -0.36 -8.86
N THR A 73 1.81 0.89 -8.60
CA THR A 73 2.72 2.04 -8.71
C THR A 73 2.75 2.80 -7.39
N PHE A 74 3.94 2.98 -6.84
CA PHE A 74 4.23 4.02 -5.86
C PHE A 74 4.80 5.20 -6.66
N GLN A 75 4.14 6.35 -6.61
CA GLN A 75 4.53 7.55 -7.35
C GLN A 75 4.60 8.74 -6.41
N ASN A 76 5.64 9.56 -6.52
CA ASN A 76 5.85 10.72 -5.63
C ASN A 76 5.73 10.33 -4.15
N ALA A 77 6.11 9.10 -3.81
CA ALA A 77 5.85 8.52 -2.50
C ALA A 77 7.09 8.57 -1.60
N THR A 78 6.88 8.84 -0.31
CA THR A 78 7.89 8.69 0.73
C THR A 78 7.59 7.43 1.52
N LEU A 79 8.47 6.44 1.42
CA LEU A 79 8.35 5.15 2.10
C LEU A 79 9.28 5.16 3.32
N HIS A 80 8.70 5.28 4.50
CA HIS A 80 9.42 5.23 5.77
C HIS A 80 8.99 3.99 6.56
N ASN A 81 9.95 3.16 6.96
CA ASN A 81 9.67 1.94 7.73
C ASN A 81 8.57 1.06 7.10
N THR A 82 8.57 0.95 5.76
CA THR A 82 7.54 0.24 5.00
C THR A 82 8.04 -1.12 4.54
N PHE A 83 7.25 -2.17 4.76
CA PHE A 83 7.69 -3.56 4.55
C PHE A 83 6.82 -4.32 3.54
N PHE A 84 7.46 -5.03 2.62
CA PHE A 84 6.82 -5.92 1.65
C PHE A 84 7.17 -7.39 1.97
N LYS A 85 6.30 -8.10 2.70
CA LYS A 85 6.58 -9.45 3.21
C LYS A 85 6.08 -10.53 2.26
N SER A 86 6.97 -11.49 1.95
CA SER A 86 6.69 -12.65 1.10
C SER A 86 6.26 -12.30 -0.33
N GLN A 87 6.83 -11.24 -0.91
CA GLN A 87 6.40 -10.68 -2.20
C GLN A 87 7.38 -10.88 -3.33
N ARG A 88 6.83 -11.02 -4.55
CA ARG A 88 7.58 -10.84 -5.79
C ARG A 88 7.39 -9.41 -6.28
N LEU A 89 8.39 -8.56 -6.06
CA LEU A 89 8.34 -7.13 -6.40
C LEU A 89 8.48 -6.83 -7.92
N LYS A 90 8.60 -7.87 -8.78
CA LYS A 90 8.89 -7.73 -10.22
C LYS A 90 7.88 -6.91 -11.04
N HIS A 91 6.71 -6.60 -10.47
CA HIS A 91 5.65 -5.85 -11.15
C HIS A 91 5.24 -4.57 -10.39
N ILE A 92 6.03 -4.18 -9.39
CA ILE A 92 5.87 -2.92 -8.68
C ILE A 92 6.75 -1.88 -9.36
N ARG A 93 6.18 -0.68 -9.58
CA ARG A 93 6.92 0.48 -10.06
C ARG A 93 7.08 1.47 -8.92
N PHE A 94 8.30 1.96 -8.74
CA PHE A 94 8.60 3.10 -7.87
C PHE A 94 9.03 4.25 -8.79
N VAL A 95 8.26 5.34 -8.82
CA VAL A 95 8.47 6.50 -9.69
C VAL A 95 8.60 7.73 -8.81
N ASP A 96 9.72 8.45 -8.91
CA ASP A 96 9.97 9.66 -8.11
C ASP A 96 9.74 9.46 -6.60
N CYS A 97 10.14 8.28 -6.10
CA CYS A 97 9.96 7.89 -4.70
C CYS A 97 11.26 8.04 -3.90
N THR A 98 11.11 8.27 -2.60
CA THR A 98 12.19 8.15 -1.63
C THR A 98 11.89 7.04 -0.64
N ALA A 99 12.91 6.29 -0.24
CA ALA A 99 12.80 5.28 0.80
C ALA A 99 13.90 5.49 1.84
N ASP A 100 13.58 5.26 3.12
CA ASP A 100 14.61 5.21 4.14
C ASP A 100 15.52 3.98 3.95
N ARG A 101 16.70 3.99 4.59
CA ARG A 101 17.69 2.93 4.41
C ARG A 101 17.12 1.55 4.72
N LEU A 102 16.30 1.42 5.77
CA LEU A 102 15.74 0.14 6.18
C LEU A 102 14.80 -0.39 5.09
N THR A 103 13.85 0.44 4.65
CA THR A 103 12.92 0.08 3.58
C THR A 103 13.64 -0.30 2.28
N TYR A 104 14.66 0.48 1.88
CA TYR A 104 15.40 0.22 0.65
C TYR A 104 16.13 -1.13 0.64
N GLU A 105 16.67 -1.59 1.77
CA GLU A 105 17.31 -2.92 1.84
C GLU A 105 16.35 -4.08 1.60
N PHE A 106 15.04 -3.90 1.85
CA PHE A 106 14.02 -4.90 1.54
C PHE A 106 13.50 -4.85 0.09
N LEU A 107 13.82 -3.78 -0.66
CA LEU A 107 13.39 -3.62 -2.05
C LEU A 107 14.37 -4.20 -3.08
N LYS A 108 15.59 -4.55 -2.66
CA LYS A 108 16.60 -5.22 -3.50
C LYS A 108 16.26 -6.70 -3.70
#